data_AF-A0AAD4XBV9-F1
#
_entry.id   AF-A0AAD4XBV9-F1
#
_cell.length_a   1.000
_cell.length_b   1.000
_cell.length_c   1.000
_cell.angle_alpha   90.00
_cell.angle_beta   90.00
_cell.angle_gamma   90.00
#
_symmetry.space_group_name_H-M   'P 1'
#
loop_
_entity.id
_entity.type
_entity.pdbx_description
1 polymer ?
#
loop_
_entity_poly.entity_id
_entity_poly.type
_entity_poly.pdbx_seq_one_letter_code
_entity_poly.pdbx_strand_id
1 'polypeptide(L)'
;SSIQAHFPSDVGSRLSFIGIPYWTLAFPLFEMVSKWVAGVLSGRCKLPSEGMMIEDVNAFYLELEEAAVPKRYTHRLVEKQFDYSDWLAAESGCHPWEEWRKQMFKELVNNYIARPETYRDEWEDEYLIVQAQEDFFQYSPVEVKNVQPLQNMILQFLF
;
A
#
# COMPACT_ATOMS: atom_id res chain seq x y z
N SER A 1 5.13 6.00 6.92
CA SER A 1 5.57 7.16 6.13
C SER A 1 4.97 8.40 6.76
N SER A 2 5.66 9.53 6.78
CA SER A 2 5.07 10.79 7.23
C SER A 2 4.08 11.35 6.19
N ILE A 3 3.08 12.10 6.66
CA ILE A 3 2.13 12.86 5.83
C ILE A 3 2.85 13.81 4.86
N GLN A 4 4.00 14.36 5.26
CA GLN A 4 4.78 15.25 4.38
C GLN A 4 5.45 14.55 3.19
N ALA A 5 5.55 13.22 3.19
CA ALA A 5 6.00 12.49 2.01
C ALA A 5 5.08 12.74 0.80
N HIS A 6 3.86 13.22 1.04
CA HIS A 6 2.86 13.49 0.01
C HIS A 6 2.48 14.96 -0.11
N PHE A 7 2.51 15.75 0.97
CA PHE A 7 2.21 17.18 0.95
C PHE A 7 3.28 17.97 1.72
N PRO A 8 4.11 18.79 1.07
CA PRO A 8 5.03 19.65 1.81
C PRO A 8 4.27 20.71 2.61
N SER A 9 4.65 20.93 3.87
CA SER A 9 3.99 21.88 4.79
C SER A 9 3.81 23.27 4.18
N ASP A 10 4.89 23.79 3.58
CA ASP A 10 5.01 25.20 3.19
C ASP A 10 4.11 25.58 2.00
N VAL A 11 3.61 24.58 1.27
CA VAL A 11 2.77 24.78 0.08
C VAL A 11 1.41 24.08 0.20
N GLY A 12 1.17 23.34 1.28
CA GLY A 12 -0.10 22.68 1.57
C GLY A 12 -0.61 21.83 0.41
N SER A 13 -1.91 21.91 0.11
CA SER A 13 -2.55 21.12 -0.97
C SER A 13 -2.16 21.55 -2.39
N ARG A 14 -1.34 22.59 -2.58
CA ARG A 14 -0.98 23.10 -3.91
C ARG A 14 0.03 22.23 -4.65
N LEU A 15 0.75 21.37 -3.92
CA LEU A 15 1.72 20.44 -4.48
C LEU A 15 1.58 19.11 -3.73
N SER A 16 1.58 18.01 -4.48
CA SER A 16 1.63 16.68 -3.89
C SER A 16 2.52 15.72 -4.66
N PHE A 17 2.99 14.68 -3.98
CA PHE A 17 3.84 13.63 -4.56
C PHE A 17 3.18 12.26 -4.42
N ILE A 18 3.18 11.49 -5.50
CA ILE A 18 2.75 10.09 -5.55
C ILE A 18 3.96 9.28 -6.02
N GLY A 19 4.22 8.13 -5.40
CA GLY A 19 5.33 7.26 -5.81
C GLY A 19 6.64 7.43 -5.04
N ILE A 20 6.64 8.17 -3.93
CA ILE A 20 7.86 8.38 -3.11
C ILE A 20 8.25 7.12 -2.30
N PRO A 21 7.32 6.40 -1.64
CA PRO A 21 7.69 5.22 -0.87
C PRO A 21 8.18 4.06 -1.74
N TYR A 22 9.14 3.29 -1.23
CA TYR A 22 9.69 2.10 -1.90
C TYR A 22 9.72 0.89 -0.96
N TRP A 23 9.93 -0.31 -1.54
CA TRP A 23 9.75 -1.61 -0.85
C TRP A 23 8.33 -1.78 -0.28
N THR A 24 7.33 -1.59 -1.14
CA THR A 24 5.92 -1.69 -0.78
C THR A 24 5.12 -2.21 -1.97
N LEU A 25 3.86 -2.59 -1.75
CA LEU A 25 2.90 -2.86 -2.82
C LEU A 25 2.59 -1.55 -3.58
N ALA A 26 3.38 -1.29 -4.62
CA ALA A 26 3.39 -0.02 -5.35
C ALA A 26 2.00 0.37 -5.89
N PHE A 27 1.36 -0.49 -6.70
CA PHE A 27 0.09 -0.12 -7.34
C PHE A 27 -1.04 0.16 -6.33
N PRO A 28 -1.33 -0.74 -5.37
CA PRO A 28 -2.37 -0.47 -4.37
C PRO A 28 -2.08 0.78 -3.53
N LEU A 29 -0.81 1.03 -3.19
CA LEU A 29 -0.45 2.20 -2.39
C LEU A 29 -0.63 3.49 -3.18
N PHE A 30 -0.14 3.53 -4.42
CA PHE A 30 -0.21 4.73 -5.24
C PHE A 30 -1.65 5.05 -5.62
N GLU A 31 -2.50 4.03 -5.79
CA GLU A 31 -3.94 4.22 -5.95
C GLU A 31 -4.55 4.89 -4.70
N MET A 32 -4.28 4.39 -3.49
CA MET A 32 -4.81 4.97 -2.25
C MET A 32 -4.33 6.40 -2.01
N VAL A 33 -3.03 6.65 -2.20
CA VAL A 33 -2.47 8.00 -2.10
C VAL A 33 -3.14 8.93 -3.11
N SER A 34 -3.34 8.47 -4.35
CA SER A 34 -4.03 9.27 -5.39
C SER A 34 -5.47 9.61 -5.01
N LYS A 35 -6.21 8.64 -4.46
CA LYS A 35 -7.59 8.83 -3.97
C LYS A 35 -7.63 9.83 -2.81
N TRP A 36 -6.70 9.73 -1.86
CA TRP A 36 -6.59 10.67 -0.75
C TRP A 36 -6.22 12.09 -1.23
N VAL A 37 -5.24 12.23 -2.11
CA VAL A 37 -4.85 13.51 -2.72
C VAL A 37 -6.05 14.15 -3.44
N ALA A 38 -6.78 13.38 -4.25
CA ALA A 38 -8.00 13.88 -4.90
C ALA A 38 -9.09 14.28 -3.87
N GLY A 39 -9.19 13.55 -2.76
CA GLY A 39 -10.05 13.90 -1.63
C GLY A 39 -9.68 15.24 -1.01
N VAL A 40 -8.39 15.50 -0.78
CA VAL A 40 -7.87 16.78 -0.27
C VAL A 40 -8.15 17.92 -1.25
N LEU A 41 -7.82 17.73 -2.53
CA LEU A 41 -8.01 18.76 -3.57
C LEU A 41 -9.49 19.11 -3.80
N SER A 42 -10.39 18.14 -3.63
CA SER A 42 -11.84 18.35 -3.71
C SER A 42 -12.47 18.89 -2.42
N GLY A 43 -11.69 19.02 -1.33
CA GLY A 43 -12.19 19.43 -0.01
C GLY A 43 -12.99 18.36 0.74
N ARG A 44 -13.03 17.12 0.23
CA ARG A 44 -13.67 15.98 0.92
C ARG A 44 -12.82 15.47 2.09
N CYS A 45 -11.51 15.55 1.96
CA CYS A 45 -10.54 15.24 3.01
C CYS A 45 -9.90 16.54 3.49
N LYS A 46 -9.57 16.63 4.78
CA LYS A 46 -8.85 17.78 5.34
C LYS A 46 -7.40 17.41 5.56
N LEU A 47 -6.49 18.30 5.17
CA LEU A 47 -5.11 18.19 5.64
C LEU A 47 -5.04 18.60 7.11
N PRO A 48 -4.12 18.00 7.89
CA PRO A 48 -3.74 18.54 9.17
C PRO A 48 -3.20 19.98 9.02
N SER A 49 -3.11 20.71 10.12
CA SER A 49 -2.46 22.01 10.10
C SER A 49 -0.97 21.88 9.78
N GLU A 50 -0.37 22.97 9.28
CA GLU A 50 1.07 23.02 8.99
C GLU A 50 1.93 22.58 10.19
N GLY A 51 1.60 23.08 11.39
CA GLY A 51 2.28 22.72 12.63
C GLY A 51 2.19 21.23 12.94
N MET A 52 1.00 20.62 12.79
CA MET A 52 0.83 19.18 12.98
C MET A 52 1.61 18.35 11.96
N MET A 53 1.67 18.80 10.70
CA MET A 53 2.46 18.14 9.66
C MET A 53 3.96 18.20 9.97
N ILE A 54 4.46 19.33 10.48
CA ILE A 54 5.86 19.49 10.91
C ILE A 54 6.16 18.61 12.13
N GLU A 55 5.25 18.54 13.10
CA GLU A 55 5.37 17.66 14.28
C GLU A 55 5.45 16.18 13.88
N ASP A 56 4.59 15.72 12.97
CA ASP A 56 4.61 14.35 12.42
C ASP A 56 5.97 13.99 11.79
N VAL A 57 6.57 14.92 11.05
CA VAL A 57 7.89 14.73 10.42
C VAL A 57 9.00 14.67 11.44
N ASN A 58 8.98 15.56 12.42
CA ASN A 58 9.97 15.60 13.47
C ASN A 58 9.91 14.32 14.31
N ALA A 59 8.70 13.86 14.66
CA ALA A 59 8.50 12.58 15.33
C ALA A 59 9.04 11.42 14.48
N PHE A 60 8.75 11.40 13.18
CA PHE A 60 9.27 10.37 12.28
C PHE A 60 10.80 10.36 12.20
N TYR A 61 11.45 11.52 12.06
CA TYR A 61 12.92 11.58 12.02
C TYR A 61 13.56 11.21 13.37
N LEU A 62 12.91 11.55 14.49
CA LEU A 62 13.36 11.14 15.81
C LEU A 62 13.30 9.61 15.95
N GLU A 63 12.21 8.97 15.51
CA GLU A 63 12.11 7.50 15.49
C GLU A 63 13.24 6.86 14.65
N LEU A 64 13.57 7.44 13.49
CA LEU A 64 14.67 6.95 12.66
C LEU A 64 16.03 7.12 13.34
N GLU A 65 16.25 8.24 14.02
CA GLU A 65 17.49 8.51 14.76
C GLU A 65 17.66 7.55 15.94
N GLU A 66 16.62 7.35 16.75
CA GLU A 66 16.61 6.43 17.88
C GLU A 66 16.83 4.97 17.43
N ALA A 67 16.27 4.58 16.28
CA ALA A 67 16.47 3.27 15.68
C ALA A 67 17.79 3.13 14.89
N ALA A 68 18.64 4.17 14.87
CA ALA A 68 19.88 4.24 14.08
C ALA A 68 19.69 3.92 12.58
N VAL A 69 18.53 4.26 12.02
CA VAL A 69 18.19 4.03 10.62
C VAL A 69 18.80 5.14 9.75
N PRO A 70 19.65 4.80 8.76
CA PRO A 70 20.23 5.81 7.88
C PRO A 70 19.17 6.60 7.08
N LYS A 71 19.38 7.91 6.92
CA LYS A 71 18.49 8.83 6.16
C LYS A 71 18.16 8.38 4.73
N ARG A 72 18.98 7.54 4.10
CA ARG A 72 18.65 6.97 2.77
C ARG A 72 17.42 6.04 2.79
N TYR A 73 16.99 5.58 3.97
CA TYR A 73 15.83 4.72 4.17
C TYR A 73 14.57 5.47 4.62
N THR A 74 14.57 6.81 4.63
CA THR A 74 13.42 7.66 5.01
C THR A 74 12.12 7.24 4.33
N HIS A 75 12.18 6.79 3.07
CA HIS A 75 10.99 6.41 2.30
C HIS A 75 10.78 4.89 2.19
N ARG A 76 11.54 4.08 2.93
CA ARG A 76 11.35 2.63 2.99
C ARG A 76 10.09 2.34 3.79
N LEU A 77 9.12 1.66 3.19
CA LEU A 77 7.81 1.51 3.82
C LEU A 77 7.46 0.06 4.22
N VAL A 78 8.30 -0.91 3.86
CA VAL A 78 8.02 -2.36 4.02
C VAL A 78 7.39 -2.77 5.35
N GLU A 79 7.93 -2.29 6.47
CA GLU A 79 7.48 -2.63 7.83
C GLU A 79 6.16 -1.95 8.21
N LYS A 80 5.93 -0.72 7.75
CA LYS A 80 4.79 0.13 8.16
C LYS A 80 3.69 0.24 7.09
N GLN A 81 3.82 -0.46 5.95
CA GLN A 81 2.94 -0.24 4.80
C GLN A 81 1.49 -0.60 5.07
N PHE A 82 1.21 -1.62 5.88
CA PHE A 82 -0.15 -2.05 6.17
C PHE A 82 -0.86 -1.03 7.06
N ASP A 83 -0.25 -0.65 8.18
CA ASP A 83 -0.78 0.40 9.06
C ASP A 83 -0.95 1.73 8.31
N TYR A 84 0.02 2.05 7.45
CA TYR A 84 -0.05 3.26 6.62
C TYR A 84 -1.19 3.20 5.60
N SER A 85 -1.40 2.04 4.96
CA SER A 85 -2.52 1.84 4.04
C SER A 85 -3.87 1.93 4.76
N ASP A 86 -3.98 1.35 5.96
CA ASP A 86 -5.21 1.38 6.76
C ASP A 86 -5.55 2.80 7.21
N TRP A 87 -4.53 3.57 7.62
CA TRP A 87 -4.67 5.00 7.92
C TRP A 87 -5.13 5.79 6.68
N LEU A 88 -4.52 5.57 5.51
CA LEU A 88 -4.96 6.21 4.26
C LEU A 88 -6.40 5.86 3.90
N ALA A 89 -6.82 4.62 4.14
CA ALA A 89 -8.21 4.18 3.89
C ALA A 89 -9.19 4.97 4.76
N ALA A 90 -8.90 5.09 6.05
CA ALA A 90 -9.70 5.85 6.99
C ALA A 90 -9.80 7.33 6.61
N GLU A 91 -8.67 7.97 6.24
CA GLU A 91 -8.62 9.38 5.86
C GLU A 91 -9.33 9.70 4.54
N SER A 92 -9.29 8.76 3.58
CA SER A 92 -9.88 8.95 2.25
C SER A 92 -11.31 8.41 2.12
N GLY A 93 -11.81 7.69 3.14
CA GLY A 93 -13.06 6.95 3.08
C GLY A 93 -13.02 5.77 2.09
N CYS A 94 -11.83 5.26 1.78
CA CYS A 94 -11.64 4.10 0.93
C CYS A 94 -11.68 2.81 1.74
N HIS A 95 -11.92 1.68 1.06
CA HIS A 95 -11.75 0.38 1.67
C HIS A 95 -10.27 0.12 1.98
N PRO A 96 -9.94 -0.46 3.16
CA PRO A 96 -8.59 -0.92 3.45
C PRO A 96 -8.21 -2.06 2.52
N TRP A 97 -6.91 -2.33 2.40
CA TRP A 97 -6.44 -3.51 1.65
C TRP A 97 -7.01 -4.80 2.24
N GLU A 98 -7.31 -5.72 1.35
CA GLU A 98 -7.81 -7.04 1.70
C GLU A 98 -6.77 -7.81 2.51
N GLU A 99 -7.23 -8.58 3.50
CA GLU A 99 -6.32 -9.29 4.41
C GLU A 99 -5.47 -10.33 3.68
N TRP A 100 -6.03 -11.00 2.67
CA TRP A 100 -5.30 -11.94 1.81
C TRP A 100 -4.11 -11.26 1.12
N ARG A 101 -4.25 -9.99 0.73
CA ARG A 101 -3.19 -9.22 0.05
C ARG A 101 -2.06 -8.90 1.01
N LYS A 102 -2.39 -8.53 2.25
CA LYS A 102 -1.40 -8.26 3.31
C LYS A 102 -0.64 -9.54 3.65
N GLN A 103 -1.33 -10.68 3.73
CA GLN A 103 -0.72 -11.99 4.00
C GLN A 103 0.17 -12.44 2.84
N MET A 104 -0.29 -12.29 1.59
CA MET A 104 0.47 -12.70 0.41
C MET A 104 1.79 -11.93 0.29
N PHE A 105 1.80 -10.63 0.64
CA PHE A 105 3.05 -9.88 0.71
C PHE A 105 3.99 -10.38 1.82
N LYS A 106 3.46 -10.76 2.99
CA LYS A 106 4.28 -11.34 4.06
C LYS A 106 4.91 -12.66 3.63
N GLU A 107 4.13 -13.54 2.99
CA GLU A 107 4.63 -14.82 2.48
C GLU A 107 5.64 -14.63 1.35
N LEU A 108 5.42 -13.68 0.44
CA LEU A 108 6.40 -13.28 -0.58
C LEU A 108 7.75 -12.90 0.06
N VAL A 109 7.73 -12.08 1.11
CA VAL A 109 8.96 -11.66 1.82
C VAL A 109 9.61 -12.85 2.51
N ASN A 110 8.85 -13.69 3.20
CA ASN A 110 9.36 -14.90 3.87
C ASN A 110 10.00 -15.87 2.87
N ASN A 111 9.32 -16.14 1.75
CA ASN A 111 9.80 -17.01 0.69
C ASN A 111 11.07 -16.42 0.03
N TYR A 112 11.09 -15.12 -0.25
CA TYR A 112 12.28 -14.46 -0.79
C TYR A 112 13.49 -14.58 0.15
N ILE A 113 13.28 -14.45 1.47
CA ILE A 113 14.35 -14.60 2.46
C ILE A 113 14.81 -16.06 2.57
N ALA A 114 13.88 -17.01 2.59
CA ALA A 114 14.18 -18.43 2.78
C ALA A 114 14.78 -19.09 1.53
N ARG A 115 14.32 -18.70 0.34
CA ARG A 115 14.65 -19.32 -0.96
C ARG A 115 14.72 -18.28 -2.09
N PRO A 116 15.70 -17.36 -2.07
CA PRO A 116 15.77 -16.23 -3.02
C PRO A 116 15.83 -16.63 -4.50
N GLU A 117 16.30 -17.83 -4.82
CA GLU A 117 16.39 -18.32 -6.21
C GLU A 117 15.11 -19.00 -6.70
N THR A 118 14.29 -19.57 -5.81
CA THR A 118 13.11 -20.39 -6.19
C THR A 118 11.78 -19.82 -5.72
N TYR A 119 11.76 -18.72 -4.96
CA TYR A 119 10.53 -18.12 -4.41
C TYR A 119 9.47 -17.73 -5.46
N ARG A 120 9.88 -17.57 -6.74
CA ARG A 120 8.99 -17.27 -7.86
C ARG A 120 8.33 -18.51 -8.47
N ASP A 121 8.91 -19.69 -8.24
CA ASP A 121 8.49 -20.96 -8.82
C ASP A 121 7.87 -21.89 -7.78
N GLU A 122 8.21 -21.70 -6.51
CA GLU A 122 7.78 -22.54 -5.39
C GLU A 122 7.18 -21.69 -4.26
N TRP A 123 5.97 -22.02 -3.83
CA TRP A 123 5.25 -21.33 -2.76
C TRP A 123 4.27 -22.29 -2.05
N GLU A 124 3.93 -22.03 -0.78
CA GLU A 124 3.05 -22.88 0.03
C GLU A 124 1.75 -22.17 0.44
N ASP A 125 1.53 -20.97 -0.08
CA ASP A 125 0.43 -20.06 0.24
C ASP A 125 -0.69 -20.09 -0.82
N GLU A 126 -0.93 -21.26 -1.44
CA GLU A 126 -2.00 -21.47 -2.43
C GLU A 126 -3.39 -21.06 -1.92
N TYR A 127 -3.64 -21.18 -0.61
CA TYR A 127 -4.89 -20.76 0.01
C TYR A 127 -5.14 -19.24 -0.12
N LEU A 128 -4.09 -18.41 -0.15
CA LEU A 128 -4.21 -16.97 -0.35
C LEU A 128 -4.57 -16.64 -1.80
N ILE A 129 -4.12 -17.45 -2.76
CA ILE A 129 -4.51 -17.32 -4.17
C ILE A 129 -6.00 -17.58 -4.32
N VAL A 130 -6.53 -18.62 -3.65
CA VAL A 130 -7.98 -18.91 -3.68
C VAL A 130 -8.79 -17.75 -3.08
N GLN A 131 -8.36 -17.19 -1.94
CA GLN A 131 -9.04 -16.03 -1.34
C GLN A 131 -9.03 -14.80 -2.26
N ALA A 132 -7.90 -14.54 -2.93
CA ALA A 132 -7.79 -13.46 -3.90
C ALA A 132 -8.74 -13.67 -5.10
N GLN A 133 -8.81 -14.91 -5.61
CA GLN A 133 -9.71 -15.26 -6.72
C GLN A 133 -11.19 -15.09 -6.36
N GLU A 134 -11.58 -15.49 -5.16
CA GLU A 134 -12.94 -15.32 -4.64
C GLU A 134 -13.33 -13.83 -4.54
N ASP A 135 -12.42 -13.00 -4.05
CA ASP A 135 -12.63 -11.54 -4.00
C ASP A 135 -12.73 -10.93 -5.40
N PHE A 136 -11.83 -11.30 -6.31
CA PHE A 136 -11.86 -10.81 -7.70
C PHE A 136 -13.11 -11.21 -8.47
N PHE A 137 -13.74 -12.33 -8.12
CA PHE A 137 -14.99 -12.76 -8.72
C PHE A 137 -16.11 -11.71 -8.55
N GLN A 138 -16.07 -10.90 -7.49
CA GLN A 138 -17.05 -9.84 -7.26
C GLN A 138 -17.04 -8.79 -8.37
N TYR A 139 -15.87 -8.52 -8.97
CA TYR A 139 -15.67 -7.53 -10.03
C TYR A 139 -15.82 -8.10 -11.45
N SER A 140 -16.04 -9.41 -11.59
CA SER A 140 -16.19 -10.06 -12.90
C SER A 140 -17.50 -9.65 -13.60
N PRO A 141 -17.49 -9.50 -14.95
CA PRO A 141 -18.71 -9.29 -15.73
C PRO A 141 -19.74 -10.41 -15.46
N VAL A 142 -21.02 -10.08 -15.52
CA VAL A 142 -22.13 -11.03 -15.24
C VAL A 142 -22.03 -12.30 -16.10
N GLU A 143 -21.55 -12.18 -17.33
CA GLU A 143 -21.33 -13.28 -18.26
C GLU A 143 -20.29 -14.29 -17.77
N VAL A 144 -19.22 -13.79 -17.13
CA VAL A 144 -18.15 -14.63 -16.55
C VAL A 144 -18.62 -15.29 -15.25
N LYS A 145 -19.50 -14.63 -14.49
CA LYS A 145 -20.07 -15.18 -13.25
C LYS A 145 -20.97 -16.41 -13.48
N ASN A 146 -21.49 -16.57 -14.69
CA ASN A 146 -22.37 -17.68 -15.08
C ASN A 146 -21.63 -18.89 -15.67
N VAL A 147 -20.30 -18.82 -15.81
CA VAL A 147 -19.46 -19.92 -16.28
C VAL A 147 -18.70 -20.50 -15.07
N GLN A 148 -18.80 -21.81 -14.83
CA GLN A 148 -18.03 -22.49 -13.77
C GLN A 148 -16.52 -22.20 -13.91
N PRO A 149 -15.75 -22.15 -12.80
CA PRO A 149 -14.54 -21.36 -12.73
C PRO A 149 -13.41 -21.96 -13.57
N LEU A 150 -13.03 -21.26 -14.64
CA LEU A 150 -11.75 -21.44 -15.30
C LEU A 150 -10.66 -20.85 -14.39
N GLN A 151 -10.11 -21.70 -13.51
CA GLN A 151 -9.10 -21.37 -12.50
C GLN A 151 -7.74 -20.84 -13.06
N ASN A 152 -7.57 -20.68 -14.38
CA ASN A 152 -6.22 -20.65 -14.97
C ASN A 152 -5.85 -19.43 -15.84
N MET A 153 -6.53 -18.29 -15.79
CA MET A 153 -6.22 -17.23 -16.78
C MET A 153 -6.34 -15.78 -16.32
N ILE A 154 -5.97 -15.44 -15.08
CA ILE A 154 -5.83 -14.02 -14.68
C ILE A 154 -4.44 -13.68 -14.12
N LEU A 155 -3.61 -14.66 -13.76
CA LEU A 155 -2.38 -14.39 -13.01
C LEU A 155 -1.11 -14.09 -13.82
N GLN A 156 -1.15 -14.05 -15.16
CA GLN A 156 0.06 -13.72 -15.94
C GLN A 156 0.41 -12.22 -15.97
N PHE A 157 -0.38 -11.32 -15.39
CA PHE A 157 -0.16 -9.87 -15.57
C PHE A 157 -0.24 -8.99 -14.32
N LEU A 158 -0.36 -9.55 -13.11
CA LEU A 158 -0.55 -8.70 -11.91
C LEU A 158 0.44 -8.92 -10.76
N PHE A 159 1.54 -9.65 -10.98
CA PHE A 159 2.68 -9.66 -10.08
C PHE A 159 3.99 -9.46 -10.86
#